data_AF-A0A257LHU8-F1
#
_entry.id   AF-A0A257LHU8-F1
#
_cell.length_a   1.000
_cell.length_b   1.000
_cell.length_c   1.000
_cell.angle_alpha   90.00
_cell.angle_beta   90.00
_cell.angle_gamma   90.00
#
_symmetry.space_group_name_H-M   'P 1'
#
loop_
_entity.id
_entity.type
_entity.pdbx_description
1 polymer ?
#
loop_
_entity_poly.entity_id
_entity_poly.type
_entity_poly.pdbx_seq_one_letter_code
_entity_poly.pdbx_strand_id
1 'polypeptide(L)'
;PVNLFVFAKSGRRHRLFITTPLISLATSLLLIGLILLMDGFGGRGVRAVLMEVRPDNGENSAYLHQEQFSRTGVLTGASFTLNEAATLSPVPINPDNRWARLTTNNNGGGSGYSVEFVDGKLKTSGDWYQSRSEQGQVLDSVVPTRGRIERASPAGNPQLLSTFDFPIETLFYRDSTDQWWRADNLVPGNRFQPVQATASDVAIILNEEESRFGKRNQELFSRVRNRPGCFVAITTAAPGVDTFKGIKWKETRTIITGPVVQP
;
A
#
# COMPACT_ATOMS: atom_id res chain seq x y z
N PRO A 1 -29.84 -21.76 -32.90
CA PRO A 1 -31.24 -22.10 -33.25
C PRO A 1 -32.09 -20.88 -33.67
N VAL A 2 -32.17 -19.82 -32.85
CA VAL A 2 -33.06 -18.66 -33.09
C VAL A 2 -32.85 -17.99 -34.45
N ASN A 3 -31.61 -17.80 -34.88
CA ASN A 3 -31.30 -17.17 -36.17
C ASN A 3 -31.87 -17.95 -37.38
N LEU A 4 -31.82 -19.28 -37.31
CA LEU A 4 -32.27 -20.18 -38.37
C LEU A 4 -33.81 -20.26 -38.44
N PHE A 5 -34.49 -20.19 -37.28
CA PHE A 5 -35.94 -20.31 -37.18
C PHE A 5 -36.70 -18.97 -37.29
N VAL A 6 -36.07 -17.85 -36.93
CA VAL A 6 -36.71 -16.52 -36.91
C VAL A 6 -36.25 -15.64 -38.07
N PHE A 7 -34.95 -15.54 -38.34
CA PHE A 7 -34.38 -14.54 -39.25
C PHE A 7 -33.97 -15.08 -40.63
N ALA A 8 -33.76 -16.40 -40.78
CA ALA A 8 -33.31 -17.05 -42.02
C ALA A 8 -34.25 -18.18 -42.49
N LYS A 9 -35.56 -17.91 -42.58
CA LYS A 9 -36.57 -18.82 -43.16
C LYS A 9 -36.24 -19.21 -44.62
N SER A 10 -36.86 -20.28 -45.12
CA SER A 10 -36.66 -20.79 -46.48
C SER A 10 -36.79 -19.67 -47.53
N GLY A 11 -35.80 -19.55 -48.43
CA GLY A 11 -35.69 -18.46 -49.42
C GLY A 11 -34.88 -17.23 -48.99
N ARG A 12 -34.55 -17.06 -47.70
CA ARG A 12 -33.75 -15.92 -47.18
C ARG A 12 -32.45 -16.34 -46.49
N ARG A 13 -31.92 -17.51 -46.84
CA ARG A 13 -30.73 -18.10 -46.22
C ARG A 13 -29.47 -17.24 -46.36
N HIS A 14 -29.40 -16.36 -47.37
CA HIS A 14 -28.30 -15.38 -47.50
C HIS A 14 -28.21 -14.42 -46.31
N ARG A 15 -29.33 -14.12 -45.61
CA ARG A 15 -29.34 -13.26 -44.43
C ARG A 15 -28.55 -13.86 -43.27
N LEU A 16 -28.37 -15.18 -43.25
CA LEU A 16 -27.63 -15.90 -42.22
C LEU A 16 -26.15 -15.47 -42.18
N PHE A 17 -25.59 -15.05 -43.31
CA PHE A 17 -24.24 -14.48 -43.41
C PHE A 17 -24.09 -13.09 -42.79
N ILE A 18 -25.20 -12.37 -42.58
CA ILE A 18 -25.20 -11.04 -41.97
C ILE A 18 -25.69 -11.11 -40.53
N THR A 19 -26.76 -11.87 -40.27
CA THR A 19 -27.38 -11.95 -38.95
C THR A 19 -26.54 -12.74 -37.95
N THR A 20 -25.79 -13.76 -38.38
CA THR A 20 -24.94 -14.51 -37.44
C THR A 20 -23.77 -13.66 -36.94
N PRO A 21 -22.98 -12.99 -37.80
CA PRO A 21 -21.94 -12.07 -37.32
C PRO A 21 -22.52 -10.92 -36.48
N LEU A 22 -23.67 -10.36 -36.88
CA LEU A 22 -24.27 -9.23 -36.16
C LEU A 22 -24.80 -9.61 -34.77
N ILE A 23 -25.45 -10.77 -34.64
CA ILE A 23 -25.86 -11.29 -33.33
C ILE A 23 -24.64 -11.60 -32.47
N SER A 24 -23.61 -12.25 -33.04
CA SER A 24 -22.37 -12.56 -32.32
C SER A 24 -21.67 -11.29 -31.83
N LEU A 25 -21.66 -10.23 -32.64
CA LEU A 25 -21.11 -8.93 -32.27
C LEU A 25 -21.94 -8.30 -31.15
N ALA A 26 -23.27 -8.31 -31.27
CA ALA A 26 -24.17 -7.76 -30.26
C ALA A 26 -24.05 -8.50 -28.92
N THR A 27 -24.02 -9.84 -28.92
CA THR A 27 -23.81 -10.61 -27.69
C THR A 27 -22.41 -10.42 -27.11
N SER A 28 -21.38 -10.27 -27.94
CA SER A 28 -20.02 -9.94 -27.47
C SER A 28 -19.96 -8.57 -26.83
N LEU A 29 -20.59 -7.56 -27.44
CA LEU A 29 -20.70 -6.21 -26.87
C LEU A 29 -21.48 -6.21 -25.55
N LEU A 30 -22.57 -6.96 -25.47
CA LEU A 30 -23.34 -7.13 -24.24
C LEU A 30 -22.48 -7.76 -23.14
N LEU A 31 -21.72 -8.82 -23.48
CA LEU A 31 -20.82 -9.47 -22.52
C LEU A 31 -19.72 -8.52 -22.04
N ILE A 32 -19.10 -7.74 -22.94
CA ILE A 32 -18.13 -6.70 -22.58
C ILE A 32 -18.78 -5.68 -21.63
N GLY A 33 -19.99 -5.21 -21.95
CA GLY A 33 -20.75 -4.31 -21.09
C GLY A 33 -21.02 -4.90 -19.70
N LEU A 34 -21.36 -6.18 -19.62
CA LEU A 34 -21.57 -6.90 -18.36
C LEU A 34 -20.28 -6.98 -17.53
N ILE A 35 -19.14 -7.33 -18.15
CA ILE A 35 -17.84 -7.41 -17.48
C ILE A 35 -17.47 -6.04 -16.89
N LEU A 36 -17.63 -4.97 -17.66
CA LEU A 36 -17.35 -3.61 -17.19
C LEU A 36 -18.26 -3.17 -16.05
N LEU A 37 -19.53 -3.58 -16.07
CA LEU A 37 -20.48 -3.25 -15.00
C LEU A 37 -20.17 -4.01 -13.70
N MET A 38 -19.78 -5.29 -13.79
CA MET A 38 -19.46 -6.12 -12.63
C MET A 38 -18.09 -5.81 -12.03
N ASP A 39 -17.06 -5.71 -12.87
CA ASP A 39 -15.67 -5.60 -12.42
C ASP A 39 -15.20 -4.14 -12.31
N GLY A 40 -15.84 -3.22 -13.04
CA GLY A 40 -15.46 -1.81 -13.10
C GLY A 40 -14.12 -1.57 -13.79
N PHE A 41 -13.69 -0.31 -13.79
CA PHE A 41 -12.37 0.10 -14.29
C PHE A 41 -11.41 0.39 -13.14
N GLY A 42 -10.12 0.14 -13.38
CA GLY A 42 -9.06 0.40 -12.40
C GLY A 42 -9.01 -0.65 -11.30
N GLY A 43 -8.69 -0.24 -10.08
CA GLY A 43 -8.64 -1.15 -8.94
C GLY A 43 -8.77 -0.44 -7.60
N ARG A 44 -8.84 -1.23 -6.54
CA ARG A 44 -8.84 -0.75 -5.15
C ARG A 44 -7.87 -1.57 -4.34
N GLY A 45 -7.25 -0.96 -3.35
CA GLY A 45 -6.29 -1.64 -2.50
C GLY A 45 -6.12 -0.99 -1.15
N VAL A 46 -5.26 -1.60 -0.34
CA VAL A 46 -4.81 -1.10 0.96
C VAL A 46 -3.30 -1.19 1.04
N ARG A 47 -2.70 -0.32 1.85
CA ARG A 47 -1.26 -0.26 2.08
C ARG A 47 -0.98 -0.24 3.58
N ALA A 48 0.05 -0.95 3.98
CA ALA A 48 0.67 -0.82 5.29
C ALA A 48 2.12 -0.38 5.09
N VAL A 49 2.55 0.68 5.77
CA VAL A 49 3.88 1.27 5.62
C VAL A 49 4.56 1.30 6.99
N LEU A 50 5.73 0.68 7.09
CA LEU A 50 6.64 0.88 8.21
C LEU A 50 7.73 1.87 7.76
N MET A 51 7.79 3.02 8.41
CA MET A 51 8.68 4.12 8.08
C MET A 51 9.64 4.37 9.25
N GLU A 52 10.92 4.06 9.10
CA GLU A 52 11.95 4.46 10.07
C GLU A 52 12.56 5.79 9.63
N VAL A 53 12.29 6.84 10.40
CA VAL A 53 12.89 8.16 10.21
C VAL A 53 14.21 8.23 10.97
N ARG A 54 15.26 8.63 10.26
CA ARG A 54 16.61 8.79 10.81
C ARG A 54 17.04 10.25 10.64
N PRO A 55 16.77 11.11 11.64
CA PRO A 55 17.26 12.49 11.69
C PRO A 55 18.67 12.57 12.33
N ASP A 56 19.23 11.45 12.78
CA ASP A 56 20.52 11.36 13.46
C ASP A 56 21.69 11.27 12.47
N ASN A 57 22.90 11.57 12.94
CA ASN A 57 24.13 11.52 12.14
C ASN A 57 24.12 12.37 10.86
N GLY A 58 23.30 13.44 10.83
CA GLY A 58 23.14 14.31 9.66
C GLY A 58 22.31 13.69 8.54
N GLU A 59 21.75 12.50 8.76
CA GLU A 59 20.81 11.87 7.86
C GLU A 59 19.46 12.60 7.96
N ASN A 60 18.83 12.88 6.82
CA ASN A 60 17.48 13.46 6.75
C ASN A 60 16.65 12.58 5.82
N SER A 61 16.59 11.30 6.18
CA SER A 61 16.02 10.26 5.34
C SER A 61 15.05 9.39 6.14
N ALA A 62 14.05 8.87 5.44
CA ALA A 62 13.13 7.87 5.93
C ALA A 62 13.30 6.59 5.10
N TYR A 63 13.41 5.47 5.81
CA TYR A 63 13.46 4.14 5.25
C TYR A 63 12.03 3.58 5.28
N LEU A 64 11.45 3.36 4.10
CA LEU A 64 10.08 2.89 3.95
C LEU A 64 10.09 1.42 3.58
N HIS A 65 9.35 0.63 4.36
CA HIS A 65 8.98 -0.75 4.07
C HIS A 65 7.46 -0.79 3.87
N GLN A 66 7.03 -0.80 2.62
CA GLN A 66 5.61 -0.77 2.25
C GLN A 66 5.16 -2.13 1.77
N GLU A 67 4.07 -2.63 2.36
CA GLU A 67 3.34 -3.78 1.86
C GLU A 67 2.01 -3.29 1.27
N GLN A 68 1.63 -3.83 0.12
CA GLN A 68 0.41 -3.41 -0.53
C GLN A 68 -0.33 -4.59 -1.16
N PHE A 69 -1.65 -4.50 -1.11
CA PHE A 69 -2.56 -5.48 -1.69
C PHE A 69 -3.64 -4.77 -2.49
N SER A 70 -3.96 -5.29 -3.67
CA SER A 70 -4.97 -4.69 -4.54
C SER A 70 -5.77 -5.71 -5.31
N ARG A 71 -7.04 -5.35 -5.59
CA ARG A 71 -7.92 -6.02 -6.53
C ARG A 71 -8.25 -5.08 -7.68
N THR A 72 -8.08 -5.57 -8.90
CA THR A 72 -8.31 -4.81 -10.13
C THR A 72 -9.56 -5.31 -10.84
N GLY A 73 -10.27 -4.39 -11.47
CA GLY A 73 -11.24 -4.66 -12.53
C GLY A 73 -10.53 -4.66 -13.88
N VAL A 74 -11.16 -4.06 -14.89
CA VAL A 74 -10.55 -3.89 -16.21
C VAL A 74 -9.53 -2.75 -16.19
N LEU A 75 -8.30 -3.06 -16.61
CA LEU A 75 -7.21 -2.09 -16.75
C LEU A 75 -7.00 -1.78 -18.23
N THR A 76 -6.83 -0.50 -18.56
CA THR A 76 -6.47 -0.03 -19.92
C THR A 76 -4.96 0.01 -20.14
N GLY A 77 -4.18 -0.18 -19.07
CA GLY A 77 -2.72 -0.30 -19.07
C GLY A 77 -2.25 -0.82 -17.71
N ALA A 78 -1.01 -1.31 -17.65
CA ALA A 78 -0.43 -1.89 -16.42
C ALA A 78 0.96 -1.33 -16.08
N SER A 79 1.55 -0.54 -16.99
CA SER A 79 2.86 0.06 -16.79
C SER A 79 2.78 1.30 -15.91
N PHE A 80 3.81 1.49 -15.09
CA PHE A 80 3.94 2.67 -14.24
C PHE A 80 5.41 3.02 -14.05
N THR A 81 5.67 4.11 -13.36
CA THR A 81 7.02 4.56 -13.02
C THR A 81 7.03 4.94 -11.56
N LEU A 82 7.95 4.35 -10.80
CA LEU A 82 8.22 4.78 -9.43
C LEU A 82 9.03 6.07 -9.49
N ASN A 83 8.60 7.09 -8.75
CA ASN A 83 9.33 8.35 -8.68
C ASN A 83 10.47 8.27 -7.66
N GLU A 84 10.28 7.48 -6.61
CA GLU A 84 11.23 7.23 -5.56
C GLU A 84 12.20 6.09 -5.97
N ALA A 85 13.44 6.16 -5.50
CA ALA A 85 14.39 5.08 -5.63
C ALA A 85 13.95 3.93 -4.72
N ALA A 86 13.25 2.96 -5.31
CA ALA A 86 12.63 1.86 -4.59
C ALA A 86 12.93 0.52 -5.27
N THR A 87 12.98 -0.53 -4.45
CA THR A 87 12.83 -1.90 -4.92
C THR A 87 11.35 -2.28 -4.87
N LEU A 88 10.94 -3.16 -5.77
CA LEU A 88 9.58 -3.66 -5.87
C LEU A 88 9.64 -5.16 -6.12
N SER A 89 8.94 -5.94 -5.30
CA SER A 89 8.86 -7.39 -5.43
C SER A 89 7.41 -7.85 -5.37
N PRO A 90 6.98 -8.76 -6.25
CA PRO A 90 5.65 -9.34 -6.16
C PRO A 90 5.61 -10.37 -5.02
N VAL A 91 4.47 -10.50 -4.35
CA VAL A 91 4.28 -11.43 -3.25
C VAL A 91 3.25 -12.49 -3.63
N PRO A 92 3.57 -13.79 -3.50
CA PRO A 92 2.58 -14.84 -3.69
C PRO A 92 1.52 -14.76 -2.60
N ILE A 93 0.26 -14.84 -3.03
CA ILE A 93 -0.89 -14.86 -2.12
C ILE A 93 -1.46 -16.27 -2.02
N ASN A 94 -2.48 -16.45 -1.18
CA ASN A 94 -3.06 -17.75 -0.85
C ASN A 94 -3.41 -18.54 -2.14
N PRO A 95 -2.98 -19.81 -2.25
CA PRO A 95 -3.26 -20.66 -3.41
C PRO A 95 -4.74 -20.91 -3.70
N ASP A 96 -5.62 -20.81 -2.70
CA ASP A 96 -7.06 -21.00 -2.87
C ASP A 96 -7.76 -19.78 -3.50
N ASN A 97 -7.04 -18.67 -3.64
CA ASN A 97 -7.57 -17.45 -4.22
C ASN A 97 -7.65 -17.54 -5.75
N ARG A 98 -8.87 -17.66 -6.28
CA ARG A 98 -9.15 -17.74 -7.72
C ARG A 98 -8.76 -16.50 -8.53
N TRP A 99 -8.58 -15.35 -7.88
CA TRP A 99 -8.15 -14.11 -8.52
C TRP A 99 -6.64 -13.91 -8.45
N ALA A 100 -5.92 -14.76 -7.71
CA ALA A 100 -4.47 -14.72 -7.62
C ALA A 100 -3.81 -15.31 -8.87
N ARG A 101 -2.85 -14.57 -9.43
CA ARG A 101 -2.01 -15.07 -10.53
C ARG A 101 -0.66 -15.58 -10.03
N LEU A 102 -0.17 -15.02 -8.95
CA LEU A 102 1.03 -15.47 -8.25
C LEU A 102 0.62 -16.11 -6.92
N THR A 103 0.83 -17.41 -6.78
CA THR A 103 0.54 -18.17 -5.56
C THR A 103 1.76 -18.96 -5.13
N THR A 104 1.75 -19.46 -3.89
CA THR A 104 2.87 -20.23 -3.34
C THR A 104 3.05 -21.61 -4.00
N ASN A 105 2.03 -22.11 -4.70
CA ASN A 105 2.03 -23.46 -5.29
C ASN A 105 2.08 -23.48 -6.83
N ASN A 106 2.18 -22.33 -7.49
CA ASN A 106 2.12 -22.24 -8.95
C ASN A 106 3.45 -21.83 -9.63
N ASN A 107 4.57 -21.92 -8.92
CA ASN A 107 5.92 -21.62 -9.44
C ASN A 107 6.01 -20.27 -10.17
N GLY A 108 5.37 -19.23 -9.65
CA GLY A 108 5.37 -17.90 -10.28
C GLY A 108 4.20 -17.65 -11.24
N GLY A 109 3.37 -18.66 -11.51
CA GLY A 109 2.20 -18.57 -12.40
C GLY A 109 2.54 -18.24 -13.86
N GLY A 110 3.81 -18.33 -14.25
CA GLY A 110 4.31 -17.85 -15.54
C GLY A 110 4.32 -16.32 -15.68
N SER A 111 4.25 -15.56 -14.58
CA SER A 111 4.19 -14.10 -14.60
C SER A 111 5.51 -13.49 -15.06
N GLY A 112 5.44 -12.55 -16.00
CA GLY A 112 6.58 -11.80 -16.52
C GLY A 112 6.65 -10.40 -15.93
N TYR A 113 7.67 -10.13 -15.11
CA TYR A 113 7.90 -8.81 -14.51
C TYR A 113 9.05 -8.10 -15.22
N SER A 114 8.76 -6.96 -15.82
CA SER A 114 9.77 -6.14 -16.49
C SER A 114 10.03 -4.87 -15.70
N VAL A 115 11.30 -4.53 -15.59
CA VAL A 115 11.80 -3.38 -14.85
C VAL A 115 12.93 -2.76 -15.65
N GLU A 116 12.86 -1.46 -15.86
CA GLU A 116 13.85 -0.69 -16.62
C GLU A 116 14.20 0.58 -15.83
N PHE A 117 15.49 0.89 -15.72
CA PHE A 117 15.95 2.15 -15.14
C PHE A 117 16.04 3.20 -16.25
N VAL A 118 15.21 4.24 -16.17
CA VAL A 118 15.15 5.33 -17.15
C VAL A 118 15.12 6.66 -16.39
N ASP A 119 16.05 7.56 -16.71
CA ASP A 119 16.15 8.90 -16.09
C ASP A 119 16.17 8.87 -14.55
N GLY A 120 16.88 7.89 -13.97
CA GLY A 120 16.98 7.72 -12.51
C GLY A 120 15.70 7.20 -11.84
N LYS A 121 14.68 6.81 -12.63
CA LYS A 121 13.41 6.26 -12.15
C LYS A 121 13.25 4.80 -12.55
N LEU A 122 12.42 4.09 -11.80
CA LEU A 122 12.10 2.69 -12.07
C LEU A 122 10.83 2.60 -12.91
N LYS A 123 10.96 2.34 -14.21
CA LYS A 123 9.83 2.05 -15.10
C LYS A 123 9.50 0.57 -15.04
N THR A 124 8.24 0.26 -14.77
CA THR A 124 7.76 -1.11 -14.56
C THR A 124 6.69 -1.44 -15.60
N SER A 125 6.70 -2.69 -16.08
CA SER A 125 5.72 -3.21 -17.03
C SER A 125 5.60 -4.74 -16.92
N GLY A 126 4.67 -5.33 -17.67
CA GLY A 126 4.32 -6.75 -17.53
C GLY A 126 3.29 -6.96 -16.43
N ASP A 127 3.45 -8.04 -15.67
CA ASP A 127 2.41 -8.63 -14.83
C ASP A 127 2.32 -8.06 -13.41
N TRP A 128 2.90 -6.88 -13.17
CA TRP A 128 2.83 -6.17 -11.89
C TRP A 128 1.39 -5.84 -11.47
N TYR A 129 0.56 -5.46 -12.44
CA TYR A 129 -0.88 -5.26 -12.29
C TYR A 129 -1.60 -5.90 -13.46
N GLN A 130 -2.45 -6.88 -13.18
CA GLN A 130 -3.22 -7.55 -14.22
C GLN A 130 -4.69 -7.16 -14.12
N SER A 131 -5.43 -7.23 -15.23
CA SER A 131 -6.88 -7.05 -15.17
C SER A 131 -7.54 -8.17 -14.37
N ARG A 132 -8.59 -7.84 -13.62
CA ARG A 132 -9.48 -8.81 -12.95
C ARG A 132 -8.73 -9.78 -12.03
N SER A 133 -7.73 -9.27 -11.31
CA SER A 133 -6.83 -10.08 -10.51
C SER A 133 -6.60 -9.45 -9.13
N GLU A 134 -6.20 -10.30 -8.19
CA GLU A 134 -5.69 -9.89 -6.88
C GLU A 134 -4.18 -10.07 -6.87
N GLN A 135 -3.47 -9.05 -6.41
CA GLN A 135 -2.02 -9.05 -6.34
C GLN A 135 -1.51 -8.36 -5.09
N GLY A 136 -0.43 -8.91 -4.53
CA GLY A 136 0.35 -8.34 -3.45
C GLY A 136 1.72 -7.93 -3.94
N GLN A 137 2.24 -6.82 -3.40
CA GLN A 137 3.61 -6.39 -3.63
C GLN A 137 4.22 -5.85 -2.35
N VAL A 138 5.55 -5.96 -2.25
CA VAL A 138 6.35 -5.29 -1.23
C VAL A 138 7.31 -4.31 -1.88
N LEU A 139 7.50 -3.17 -1.24
CA LEU A 139 8.36 -2.09 -1.68
C LEU A 139 9.28 -1.69 -0.55
N ASP A 140 10.55 -1.51 -0.88
CA ASP A 140 11.53 -0.90 0.02
C ASP A 140 12.10 0.35 -0.65
N SER A 141 12.07 1.50 0.04
CA SER A 141 12.49 2.79 -0.52
C SER A 141 13.22 3.63 0.52
N VAL A 142 14.10 4.52 0.05
CA VAL A 142 14.70 5.57 0.87
C VAL A 142 14.25 6.92 0.30
N VAL A 143 13.57 7.71 1.14
CA VAL A 143 13.05 9.02 0.74
C VAL A 143 13.63 10.11 1.66
N PRO A 144 13.95 11.29 1.13
CA PRO A 144 14.34 12.41 1.98
C PRO A 144 13.14 12.85 2.84
N THR A 145 13.37 13.16 4.12
CA THR A 145 12.35 13.74 5.00
C THR A 145 12.97 14.76 5.95
N ARG A 146 12.20 15.78 6.29
CA ARG A 146 12.52 16.71 7.38
C ARG A 146 11.70 16.46 8.63
N GLY A 147 10.63 15.66 8.51
CA GLY A 147 9.72 15.35 9.60
C GLY A 147 10.39 14.48 10.64
N ARG A 148 10.26 14.88 11.91
CA ARG A 148 10.85 14.25 13.09
C ARG A 148 10.09 14.67 14.34
N ILE A 149 10.31 13.94 15.43
CA ILE A 149 9.84 14.31 16.76
C ILE A 149 11.02 14.90 17.54
N GLU A 150 10.83 16.12 18.04
CA GLU A 150 11.84 16.85 18.81
C GLU A 150 11.39 17.00 20.25
N ARG A 151 12.35 16.97 21.19
CA ARG A 151 12.11 17.29 22.59
C ARG A 151 12.39 18.78 22.84
N ALA A 152 11.42 19.48 23.42
CA ALA A 152 11.53 20.92 23.68
C ALA A 152 12.32 21.25 24.96
N SER A 153 12.39 20.32 25.93
CA SER A 153 13.13 20.50 27.19
C SER A 153 13.78 19.18 27.64
N PRO A 154 15.05 19.19 28.08
CA PRO A 154 15.74 17.99 28.55
C PRO A 154 15.28 17.52 29.93
N ALA A 155 14.64 18.38 30.73
CA ALA A 155 14.25 18.08 32.10
C ALA A 155 12.72 17.95 32.27
N GLY A 156 12.31 17.02 33.14
CA GLY A 156 10.91 16.80 33.51
C GLY A 156 10.11 15.97 32.50
N ASN A 157 8.78 16.05 32.62
CA ASN A 157 7.86 15.36 31.71
C ASN A 157 8.14 15.79 30.26
N PRO A 158 8.16 14.85 29.31
CA PRO A 158 8.52 15.15 27.93
C PRO A 158 7.54 16.18 27.34
N GLN A 159 8.07 17.29 26.84
CA GLN A 159 7.35 18.19 25.95
C GLN A 159 7.91 17.98 24.56
N LEU A 160 7.06 17.59 23.61
CA LEU A 160 7.46 17.14 22.29
C LEU A 160 6.89 18.06 21.20
N LEU A 161 7.55 18.07 20.04
CA LEU A 161 7.13 18.78 18.84
C LEU A 161 7.16 17.81 17.66
N SER A 162 6.07 17.78 16.89
CA SER A 162 6.02 17.07 15.61
C SER A 162 6.30 18.05 14.48
N THR A 163 7.32 17.75 13.67
CA THR A 163 7.67 18.55 12.48
C THR A 163 7.22 17.89 11.17
N PHE A 164 6.49 16.78 11.25
CA PHE A 164 5.83 16.19 10.08
C PHE A 164 4.80 17.17 9.51
N ASP A 165 4.63 17.17 8.19
CA ASP A 165 3.69 18.02 7.45
C ASP A 165 2.27 17.43 7.37
N PHE A 166 2.04 16.30 8.03
CA PHE A 166 0.77 15.61 8.15
C PHE A 166 0.41 15.31 9.62
N PRO A 167 -0.88 15.20 9.96
CA PRO A 167 -1.30 14.86 11.31
C PRO A 167 -0.90 13.43 11.71
N ILE A 168 -0.66 13.24 13.01
CA ILE A 168 -0.42 11.93 13.62
C ILE A 168 -1.61 11.59 14.51
N GLU A 169 -2.20 10.41 14.32
CA GLU A 169 -3.39 9.98 15.06
C GLU A 169 -3.02 9.62 16.50
N THR A 170 -1.97 8.82 16.67
CA THR A 170 -1.46 8.40 17.98
C THR A 170 0.06 8.33 17.94
N LEU A 171 0.71 8.82 18.99
CA LEU A 171 2.14 8.71 19.21
C LEU A 171 2.40 8.06 20.55
N PHE A 172 3.25 7.04 20.53
CA PHE A 172 3.88 6.45 21.69
C PHE A 172 5.35 6.85 21.74
N TYR A 173 5.83 7.21 22.91
CA TYR A 173 7.24 7.52 23.13
C TYR A 173 7.73 6.71 24.32
N ARG A 174 8.83 5.97 24.12
CA ARG A 174 9.54 5.28 25.18
C ARG A 174 10.74 6.11 25.56
N ASP A 175 10.76 6.66 26.77
CA ASP A 175 11.88 7.50 27.20
C ASP A 175 13.11 6.67 27.59
N SER A 176 14.19 7.36 27.98
CA SER A 176 15.44 6.73 28.42
C SER A 176 15.33 6.00 29.76
N THR A 177 14.26 6.23 30.52
CA THR A 177 13.96 5.58 31.80
C THR A 177 12.97 4.42 31.67
N ASP A 178 12.71 3.99 30.44
CA ASP A 178 11.79 2.91 30.10
C ASP A 178 10.31 3.21 30.36
N GLN A 179 9.95 4.48 30.53
CA GLN A 179 8.57 4.89 30.71
C GLN A 179 7.91 5.18 29.35
N TRP A 180 6.64 4.77 29.25
CA TRP A 180 5.81 5.00 28.09
C TRP A 180 4.98 6.25 28.23
N TRP A 181 4.92 7.01 27.14
CA TRP A 181 4.17 8.24 26.99
C TRP A 181 3.29 8.13 25.76
N ARG A 182 2.07 8.67 25.82
CA ARG A 182 1.09 8.66 24.74
C ARG A 182 0.58 10.07 24.46
N ALA A 183 0.42 10.41 23.20
CA ALA A 183 -0.37 11.55 22.76
C ALA A 183 -1.23 11.16 21.55
N ASP A 184 -2.36 11.82 21.38
CA ASP A 184 -3.31 11.55 20.30
C ASP A 184 -3.67 12.86 19.57
N ASN A 185 -4.13 12.74 18.32
CA ASN A 185 -4.60 13.85 17.48
C ASN A 185 -3.58 14.99 17.34
N LEU A 186 -2.33 14.64 17.02
CA LEU A 186 -1.25 15.59 16.87
C LEU A 186 -1.38 16.36 15.56
N VAL A 187 -1.35 17.68 15.68
CA VAL A 187 -1.36 18.62 14.55
C VAL A 187 0.09 18.99 14.20
N PRO A 188 0.45 19.04 12.91
CA PRO A 188 1.75 19.50 12.42
C PRO A 188 2.22 20.81 13.07
N GLY A 189 3.49 20.87 13.47
CA GLY A 189 4.14 22.10 13.95
C GLY A 189 3.75 22.54 15.37
N ASN A 190 2.83 21.83 16.03
CA ASN A 190 2.41 22.16 17.39
C ASN A 190 3.19 21.36 18.44
N ARG A 191 3.54 22.04 19.54
CA ARG A 191 4.04 21.39 20.73
C ARG A 191 2.91 20.65 21.45
N PHE A 192 3.22 19.51 22.02
CA PHE A 192 2.28 18.71 22.79
C PHE A 192 2.95 18.10 24.01
N GLN A 193 2.14 17.80 25.03
CA GLN A 193 2.56 17.14 26.24
C GLN A 193 1.91 15.76 26.28
N PRO A 194 2.63 14.67 25.96
CA PRO A 194 2.08 13.33 26.11
C PRO A 194 1.81 13.01 27.59
N VAL A 195 0.83 12.14 27.81
CA VAL A 195 0.46 11.60 29.11
C VAL A 195 1.15 10.26 29.33
N GLN A 196 1.45 9.92 30.58
CA GLN A 196 2.04 8.62 30.89
C GLN A 196 1.06 7.50 30.53
N ALA A 197 1.55 6.45 29.90
CA ALA A 197 0.79 5.27 29.49
C ALA A 197 1.37 4.01 30.13
N THR A 198 0.52 3.01 30.35
CA THR A 198 0.99 1.72 30.86
C THR A 198 1.58 0.89 29.72
N ALA A 199 2.61 0.09 30.03
CA ALA A 199 3.23 -0.78 29.03
C ALA A 199 2.23 -1.80 28.44
N SER A 200 1.25 -2.26 29.23
CA SER A 200 0.20 -3.18 28.76
C SER A 200 -0.72 -2.55 27.73
N ASP A 201 -1.16 -1.31 27.95
CA ASP A 201 -2.07 -0.63 27.02
C ASP A 201 -1.36 -0.32 25.70
N VAL A 202 -0.09 0.12 25.79
CA VAL A 202 0.75 0.33 24.61
C VAL A 202 0.94 -0.97 23.84
N ALA A 203 1.25 -2.08 24.52
CA ALA A 203 1.47 -3.37 23.88
C ALA A 203 0.22 -3.87 23.12
N ILE A 204 -0.99 -3.69 23.66
CA ILE A 204 -2.23 -4.07 22.96
C ILE A 204 -2.34 -3.36 21.62
N ILE A 205 -2.17 -2.04 21.61
CA ILE A 205 -2.31 -1.21 20.40
C ILE A 205 -1.19 -1.51 19.41
N LEU A 206 0.06 -1.59 19.88
CA LEU A 206 1.19 -1.87 18.99
C LEU A 206 1.14 -3.29 18.40
N ASN A 207 0.63 -4.28 19.14
CA ASN A 207 0.44 -5.62 18.59
C ASN A 207 -0.68 -5.67 17.55
N GLU A 208 -1.75 -4.89 17.72
CA GLU A 208 -2.78 -4.74 16.69
C GLU A 208 -2.19 -4.14 15.40
N GLU A 209 -1.42 -3.06 15.51
CA GLU A 209 -0.77 -2.43 14.37
C GLU A 209 0.30 -3.33 13.72
N GLU A 210 1.06 -4.08 14.52
CA GLU A 210 2.01 -5.09 14.04
C GLU A 210 1.31 -6.17 13.20
N SER A 211 0.13 -6.63 13.63
CA SER A 211 -0.61 -7.70 12.94
C SER A 211 -1.03 -7.36 11.50
N ARG A 212 -1.00 -6.07 11.12
CA ARG A 212 -1.31 -5.59 9.76
C ARG A 212 -0.20 -5.89 8.76
N PHE A 213 1.00 -6.15 9.24
CA PHE A 213 2.16 -6.46 8.40
C PHE A 213 2.35 -7.95 8.20
N GLY A 214 3.02 -8.31 7.10
CA GLY A 214 3.62 -9.60 6.90
C GLY A 214 4.79 -9.83 7.84
N LYS A 215 5.18 -11.10 7.99
CA LYS A 215 6.16 -11.57 8.99
C LYS A 215 7.47 -10.77 8.99
N ARG A 216 7.99 -10.40 7.81
CA ARG A 216 9.23 -9.61 7.70
C ARG A 216 9.11 -8.26 8.41
N ASN A 217 8.04 -7.52 8.13
CA ASN A 217 7.85 -6.19 8.70
C ASN A 217 7.36 -6.25 10.16
N GLN A 218 6.68 -7.32 10.56
CA GLN A 218 6.44 -7.60 11.99
C GLN A 218 7.75 -7.73 12.77
N GLU A 219 8.69 -8.56 12.29
CA GLU A 219 9.99 -8.75 12.94
C GLU A 219 10.80 -7.46 13.00
N LEU A 220 10.78 -6.65 11.93
CA LEU A 220 11.42 -5.33 11.92
C LEU A 220 10.76 -4.39 12.94
N PHE A 221 9.42 -4.30 12.92
CA PHE A 221 8.67 -3.44 13.82
C PHE A 221 8.89 -3.80 15.29
N SER A 222 8.85 -5.08 15.63
CA SER A 222 9.13 -5.60 16.98
C SER A 222 10.52 -5.23 17.48
N ARG A 223 11.52 -5.10 16.60
CA ARG A 223 12.87 -4.64 16.96
C ARG A 223 12.93 -3.13 17.18
N VAL A 224 12.31 -2.34 16.31
CA VAL A 224 12.39 -0.86 16.38
C VAL A 224 11.55 -0.30 17.52
N ARG A 225 10.36 -0.85 17.80
CA ARG A 225 9.45 -0.35 18.84
C ARG A 225 10.00 -0.45 20.26
N ASN A 226 10.98 -1.33 20.47
CA ASN A 226 11.53 -1.60 21.80
C ASN A 226 12.75 -0.75 22.15
N ARG A 227 13.18 0.16 21.27
CA ARG A 227 14.36 1.00 21.49
C ARG A 227 14.04 2.14 22.47
N PRO A 228 14.81 2.31 23.56
CA PRO A 228 14.69 3.49 24.42
C PRO A 228 14.98 4.79 23.65
N GLY A 229 14.33 5.88 24.04
CA GLY A 229 14.48 7.18 23.39
C GLY A 229 13.84 7.27 21.99
N CYS A 230 13.08 6.26 21.57
CA CYS A 230 12.41 6.24 20.27
C CYS A 230 10.90 6.42 20.42
N PHE A 231 10.27 6.89 19.34
CA PHE A 231 8.82 6.99 19.22
C PHE A 231 8.28 5.96 18.23
N VAL A 232 6.98 5.68 18.37
CA VAL A 232 6.13 4.98 17.42
C VAL A 232 4.91 5.86 17.17
N ALA A 233 4.78 6.39 15.98
CA ALA A 233 3.65 7.21 15.55
C ALA A 233 2.79 6.46 14.53
N ILE A 234 1.48 6.60 14.63
CA ILE A 234 0.49 5.91 13.80
C ILE A 234 -0.32 6.98 13.08
N THR A 235 -0.48 6.83 11.76
CA THR A 235 -1.26 7.76 10.95
C THR A 235 -1.74 7.13 9.65
N THR A 236 -2.85 7.63 9.12
CA THR A 236 -3.33 7.34 7.75
C THR A 236 -3.03 8.46 6.76
N ALA A 237 -2.43 9.57 7.22
CA ALA A 237 -2.18 10.77 6.42
C ALA A 237 -0.76 10.83 5.81
N ALA A 238 0.16 9.98 6.27
CA ALA A 238 1.51 9.94 5.72
C ALA A 238 1.51 9.38 4.28
N PRO A 239 2.35 9.94 3.39
CA PRO A 239 2.49 9.41 2.04
C PRO A 239 3.22 8.05 2.06
N GLY A 240 2.77 7.14 1.21
CA GLY A 240 3.51 5.93 0.83
C GLY A 240 4.22 6.10 -0.51
N VAL A 241 4.89 5.05 -0.97
CA VAL A 241 5.45 4.99 -2.33
C VAL A 241 4.32 4.77 -3.33
N ASP A 242 4.17 5.68 -4.27
CA ASP A 242 3.15 5.58 -5.31
C ASP A 242 3.53 4.58 -6.39
N THR A 243 2.53 3.83 -6.85
CA THR A 243 2.70 2.75 -7.82
C THR A 243 1.78 2.99 -9.01
N PHE A 244 0.95 2.03 -9.40
CA PHE A 244 0.07 2.19 -10.54
C PHE A 244 -1.12 3.10 -10.21
N LYS A 245 -1.24 4.23 -10.94
CA LYS A 245 -2.29 5.25 -10.75
C LYS A 245 -3.72 4.73 -10.94
N GLY A 246 -3.88 3.58 -11.61
CA GLY A 246 -5.19 2.95 -11.77
C GLY A 246 -5.74 2.33 -10.48
N ILE A 247 -4.96 2.27 -9.39
CA ILE A 247 -5.42 1.78 -8.09
C ILE A 247 -5.85 2.94 -7.20
N LYS A 248 -7.09 2.89 -6.72
CA LYS A 248 -7.56 3.72 -5.62
C LYS A 248 -7.25 3.05 -4.28
N TRP A 249 -6.21 3.56 -3.60
CA TRP A 249 -5.88 3.13 -2.25
C TRP A 249 -6.93 3.64 -1.27
N LYS A 250 -7.63 2.72 -0.61
CA LYS A 250 -8.68 3.05 0.37
C LYS A 250 -8.09 3.49 1.70
N GLU A 251 -6.96 2.92 2.04
CA GLU A 251 -6.26 3.13 3.30
C GLU A 251 -4.76 2.99 3.06
N THR A 252 -4.00 3.91 3.64
CA THR A 252 -2.54 3.85 3.74
C THR A 252 -2.19 3.95 5.22
N ARG A 253 -2.17 2.82 5.92
CA ARG A 253 -1.85 2.78 7.35
C ARG A 253 -0.34 2.86 7.49
N THR A 254 0.16 3.90 8.16
CA THR A 254 1.60 4.14 8.32
C THR A 254 1.97 4.12 9.79
N ILE A 255 2.94 3.27 10.12
CA ILE A 255 3.67 3.31 11.38
C ILE A 255 5.01 3.99 11.12
N ILE A 256 5.27 5.06 11.86
CA ILE A 256 6.52 5.82 11.81
C ILE A 256 7.29 5.57 13.08
N THR A 257 8.55 5.15 12.96
CA THR A 257 9.46 4.95 14.09
C THR A 257 10.70 5.81 13.91
N GLY A 258 11.38 6.13 15.01
CA GLY A 258 12.61 6.89 14.96
C GLY A 258 13.03 7.40 16.33
N PRO A 259 14.26 7.91 16.47
CA PRO A 259 14.71 8.54 17.70
C PRO A 259 14.00 9.89 17.90
N VAL A 260 13.72 10.24 19.16
CA VAL A 260 13.36 11.61 19.51
C VAL A 260 14.63 12.46 19.54
N VAL A 261 14.65 13.51 18.74
CA VAL A 261 15.78 14.44 18.67
C VAL A 261 15.84 15.24 19.97
N GLN A 262 17.01 15.21 20.61
CA GLN A 262 17.30 16.01 21.80
C GLN A 262 17.68 17.45 21.40
N PRO A 263 17.39 18.44 22.26
CA PRO A 263 17.79 19.83 22.03
C PRO A 263 19.31 20.03 22.04
#